data_AF-A0A7C3L2E5-F1
#
_entry.id   AF-A0A7C3L2E5-F1
#
_cell.length_a   1.000
_cell.length_b   1.000
_cell.length_c   1.000
_cell.angle_alpha   90.00
_cell.angle_beta   90.00
_cell.angle_gamma   90.00
#
_symmetry.space_group_name_H-M   'P 1'
#
loop_
_entity.id
_entity.type
_entity.pdbx_description
1 polymer ?
#
loop_
_entity_poly.entity_id
_entity_poly.type
_entity_poly.pdbx_seq_one_letter_code
_entity_poly.pdbx_strand_id
1 'polypeptide(L)'
;MWLKWLPWKFVVSRVARAHGFLDPVSILSHLHRFAQPSEVAEPIELLRAGVVFHARGLMNTRAIQHNLDWIWPYWVERQFDPKDPSFIPRAFSITHVNLTHRNWTAVGVPDHESMPIVDPRGLVTPFLDSWSLDGWVVAEDGRSLIPSRLPFVSQRLSLERGFAVMTEASCDGLSLNSQVEVCLESHQPVCRMHLNARADSKAWAIVSLRPYNPEGVSFVHEVVLQSDRKTWTIHGRSSIEFSIPVERHRLSNYRSGDVHIDLPLPGNQDSIKCDVGMATAAALFELEPDQPREIMVRIPLHEHPKSRALFSSGRETQAWQEALRGHCELRVPDERFRFLYDVALRSIILHSPGVVFPGPYTYKRFWFRDAAFILHAMLCAGLTDRA
;
A
#
# COMPACT_ATOMS: atom_id res chain seq x y z
N MET A 1 -19.12 37.63 20.85
CA MET A 1 -18.55 38.76 20.07
C MET A 1 -17.32 39.43 20.73
N TRP A 2 -16.71 38.87 21.78
CA TRP A 2 -15.63 39.55 22.53
C TRP A 2 -14.18 39.18 22.12
N LEU A 3 -13.97 38.05 21.42
CA LEU A 3 -12.63 37.60 20.98
C LEU A 3 -12.04 38.35 19.78
N LYS A 4 -12.82 39.17 19.06
CA LYS A 4 -12.36 39.90 17.85
C LYS A 4 -11.58 41.20 18.15
N TRP A 5 -11.59 41.68 19.39
CA TRP A 5 -10.98 42.96 19.80
C TRP A 5 -9.61 42.82 20.47
N LEU A 6 -9.19 41.60 20.81
CA LEU A 6 -7.85 41.35 21.33
C LEU A 6 -6.83 41.33 20.17
N PRO A 7 -5.65 41.96 20.31
CA PRO A 7 -4.63 42.02 19.27
C PRO A 7 -3.86 40.69 19.20
N TRP A 8 -4.57 39.58 18.98
CA TRP A 8 -4.03 38.21 18.98
C TRP A 8 -2.83 38.06 18.06
N LYS A 9 -2.85 38.71 16.89
CA LYS A 9 -1.71 38.74 15.96
C LYS A 9 -0.45 39.31 16.59
N PHE A 10 -0.59 40.40 17.36
CA PHE A 10 0.53 41.03 18.07
C PHE A 10 1.03 40.16 19.23
N VAL A 11 0.12 39.53 19.97
CA VAL A 11 0.45 38.60 21.06
C VAL A 11 1.21 37.38 20.51
N VAL A 12 0.69 36.73 19.46
CA VAL A 12 1.32 35.57 18.81
C VAL A 12 2.69 35.95 18.25
N SER A 13 2.81 37.09 17.58
CA SER A 13 4.08 37.59 17.05
C SER A 13 5.12 37.82 18.16
N ARG A 14 4.71 38.46 19.26
CA ARG A 14 5.60 38.76 20.39
C ARG A 14 6.04 37.50 21.12
N VAL A 15 5.13 36.55 21.35
CA VAL A 15 5.42 35.27 21.99
C VAL A 15 6.34 34.43 21.11
N ALA A 16 6.08 34.33 19.80
CA ALA A 16 6.93 33.60 18.86
C ALA A 16 8.36 34.16 18.87
N ARG A 17 8.52 35.48 18.72
CA ARG A 17 9.84 36.14 18.77
C ARG A 17 10.54 35.97 20.11
N ALA A 18 9.80 36.00 21.23
CA ALA A 18 10.37 35.78 22.57
C ALA A 18 10.95 34.37 22.76
N HIS A 19 10.40 33.38 22.05
CA HIS A 19 10.90 32.00 22.03
C HIS A 19 11.88 31.75 20.86
N GLY A 20 12.38 32.79 20.19
CA GLY A 20 13.37 32.66 19.11
C GLY A 20 12.82 32.26 17.75
N PHE A 21 11.49 32.23 17.58
CA PHE A 21 10.85 31.97 16.29
C PHE A 21 10.73 33.26 15.46
N LEU A 22 10.73 33.11 14.14
CA LEU A 22 10.38 34.19 13.21
C LEU A 22 8.93 34.62 13.42
N ASP A 23 8.60 35.85 13.03
CA ASP A 23 7.25 36.39 13.15
C ASP A 23 6.25 35.67 12.23
N PRO A 24 5.36 34.82 12.76
CA PRO A 24 4.46 34.03 11.94
C PRO A 24 3.47 34.91 11.17
N VAL A 25 3.09 36.08 11.71
CA VAL A 25 2.15 37.00 11.04
C VAL A 25 2.79 37.65 9.83
N SER A 26 4.04 38.09 9.97
CA SER A 26 4.82 38.63 8.86
C SER A 26 5.06 37.56 7.80
N ILE A 27 5.48 36.36 8.19
CA ILE A 27 5.69 35.24 7.25
C ILE A 27 4.43 34.93 6.46
N LEU A 28 3.28 34.76 7.12
CA LEU A 28 2.02 34.43 6.44
C LEU A 28 1.63 35.54 5.44
N SER A 29 1.85 36.80 5.81
CA SER A 29 1.56 37.95 4.95
C SER A 29 2.46 38.00 3.71
N HIS A 30 3.71 37.55 3.81
CA HIS A 30 4.61 37.43 2.68
C HIS A 30 4.31 36.18 1.83
N LEU A 31 3.95 35.06 2.46
CA LEU A 31 3.53 33.84 1.77
C LEU A 31 2.34 34.08 0.84
N HIS A 32 1.32 34.77 1.32
CA HIS A 32 0.16 35.13 0.50
C HIS A 32 0.49 36.08 -0.67
N ARG A 33 1.63 36.78 -0.65
CA ARG A 33 2.07 37.65 -1.75
C ARG A 33 2.88 36.93 -2.82
N PHE A 34 3.34 35.70 -2.56
CA PHE A 34 4.01 34.89 -3.58
C PHE A 34 3.02 34.24 -4.57
N ALA A 35 1.73 34.16 -4.22
CA ALA A 35 0.67 33.68 -5.11
C ALA A 35 -0.04 34.86 -5.80
N GLN A 36 -0.57 34.64 -7.02
CA GLN A 36 -1.48 35.60 -7.61
C GLN A 36 -2.76 35.73 -6.76
N PRO A 37 -3.40 36.91 -6.72
CA PRO A 37 -4.65 37.08 -5.98
C PRO A 37 -5.71 36.15 -6.57
N SER A 38 -6.10 35.15 -5.77
CA SER A 38 -7.18 34.21 -6.08
C SER A 38 -8.28 34.41 -5.06
N GLU A 39 -9.55 34.32 -5.47
CA GLU A 39 -10.69 34.34 -4.54
C GLU A 39 -10.62 33.20 -3.51
N VAL A 40 -9.91 32.12 -3.87
CA VAL A 40 -9.57 31.00 -2.99
C VAL A 40 -8.06 31.02 -2.77
N ALA A 41 -7.60 31.48 -1.60
CA ALA A 41 -6.18 31.63 -1.29
C ALA A 41 -5.43 30.29 -1.30
N GLU A 42 -5.97 29.28 -0.61
CA GLU A 42 -5.52 27.88 -0.63
C GLU A 42 -6.73 26.98 -0.32
N PRO A 43 -6.96 25.90 -1.08
CA PRO A 43 -8.00 24.92 -0.75
C PRO A 43 -7.80 24.36 0.67
N ILE A 44 -8.85 24.42 1.50
CA ILE A 44 -8.82 23.92 2.90
C ILE A 44 -8.46 22.43 2.92
N GLU A 45 -8.82 21.71 1.86
CA GLU A 45 -8.51 20.31 1.62
C GLU A 45 -6.99 20.06 1.55
N LEU A 46 -6.22 20.99 0.98
CA LEU A 46 -4.76 20.90 0.90
C LEU A 46 -4.11 21.17 2.25
N LEU A 47 -4.60 22.17 2.99
CA LEU A 47 -4.13 22.43 4.35
C LEU A 47 -4.39 21.22 5.26
N ARG A 48 -5.60 20.65 5.21
CA ARG A 48 -5.93 19.41 5.95
C ARG A 48 -5.04 18.25 5.53
N ALA A 49 -4.79 18.08 4.22
CA ALA A 49 -3.88 17.05 3.72
C ALA A 49 -2.47 17.22 4.27
N GLY A 50 -1.93 18.44 4.23
CA GLY A 50 -0.59 18.77 4.70
C GLY A 50 -0.42 18.51 6.19
N VAL A 51 -1.41 18.88 7.00
CA VAL A 51 -1.38 18.60 8.45
C VAL A 51 -1.38 17.10 8.74
N VAL A 52 -2.25 16.32 8.09
CA VAL A 52 -2.30 14.85 8.27
C VAL A 52 -0.98 14.22 7.82
N PHE A 53 -0.44 14.65 6.69
CA PHE A 53 0.83 14.18 6.14
C PHE A 53 2.01 14.44 7.10
N HIS A 54 2.12 15.63 7.67
CA HIS A 54 3.17 15.93 8.66
C HIS A 54 2.95 15.23 10.00
N ALA A 55 1.71 15.03 10.44
CA ALA A 55 1.41 14.24 11.64
C ALA A 55 1.86 12.78 11.47
N ARG A 56 1.57 12.16 10.31
CA ARG A 56 2.12 10.83 9.95
C ARG A 56 3.64 10.88 9.92
N GLY A 57 4.22 11.95 9.38
CA GLY A 57 5.66 12.13 9.35
C GLY A 57 6.31 12.15 10.74
N LEU A 58 5.63 12.68 11.76
CA LEU A 58 6.09 12.61 13.16
C LEU A 58 6.05 11.18 13.70
N MET A 59 4.99 10.43 13.40
CA MET A 59 4.86 9.03 13.79
C MET A 59 5.98 8.18 13.18
N ASN A 60 6.24 8.36 11.89
CA ASN A 60 7.31 7.69 11.16
C ASN A 60 8.69 7.97 11.79
N THR A 61 8.95 9.21 12.20
CA THR A 61 10.19 9.57 12.91
C THR A 61 10.36 8.73 14.17
N ARG A 62 9.31 8.56 14.97
CA ARG A 62 9.39 7.82 16.23
C ARG A 62 9.45 6.31 16.01
N ALA A 63 8.64 5.77 15.11
CA ALA A 63 8.54 4.32 14.93
C ALA A 63 9.71 3.76 14.11
N ILE A 64 10.10 4.40 13.01
CA ILE A 64 11.06 3.80 12.08
C ILE A 64 12.49 3.94 12.62
N GLN A 65 12.87 5.14 13.07
CA GLN A 65 14.26 5.42 13.47
C GLN A 65 14.74 4.59 14.65
N HIS A 66 13.83 4.24 15.56
CA HIS A 66 14.15 3.46 16.75
C HIS A 66 14.07 1.94 16.53
N ASN A 67 13.57 1.50 15.37
CA ASN A 67 13.29 0.09 15.09
C ASN A 67 13.81 -0.29 13.69
N LEU A 68 15.03 0.12 13.33
CA LEU A 68 15.62 -0.15 12.01
C LEU A 68 15.94 -1.64 11.77
N ASP A 69 15.91 -2.45 12.82
CA ASP A 69 16.05 -3.91 12.79
C ASP A 69 14.79 -4.63 12.26
N TRP A 70 13.64 -3.95 12.24
CA TRP A 70 12.39 -4.47 11.69
C TRP A 70 12.46 -4.60 10.16
N ILE A 71 11.58 -5.42 9.59
CA ILE A 71 11.41 -5.46 8.14
C ILE A 71 10.55 -4.27 7.73
N TRP A 72 11.06 -3.38 6.90
CA TRP A 72 10.32 -2.19 6.50
C TRP A 72 9.89 -2.25 5.03
N PRO A 73 8.90 -1.43 4.60
CA PRO A 73 8.55 -1.36 3.19
C PRO A 73 9.75 -0.85 2.39
N TYR A 74 9.78 -1.15 1.08
CA TYR A 74 10.93 -0.89 0.24
C TYR A 74 11.43 0.57 0.30
N TRP A 75 10.52 1.55 0.33
CA TRP A 75 10.90 2.96 0.39
C TRP A 75 11.67 3.32 1.68
N VAL A 76 11.36 2.67 2.81
CA VAL A 76 12.06 2.90 4.08
C VAL A 76 13.44 2.26 4.04
N GLU A 77 13.53 0.99 3.61
CA GLU A 77 14.80 0.27 3.48
C GLU A 77 15.81 1.08 2.64
N ARG A 78 15.31 1.81 1.63
CA ARG A 78 16.13 2.69 0.77
C ARG A 78 16.37 4.08 1.35
N GLN A 79 15.35 4.78 1.81
CA GLN A 79 15.51 6.15 2.33
C GLN A 79 16.31 6.22 3.63
N PHE A 80 16.38 5.12 4.39
CA PHE A 80 17.05 5.10 5.68
C PHE A 80 18.48 4.56 5.64
N ASP A 81 18.90 3.91 4.55
CA ASP A 81 20.28 3.45 4.33
C ASP A 81 21.17 4.57 3.76
N PRO A 82 22.20 5.06 4.51
CA PRO A 82 23.13 6.08 4.03
C PRO A 82 23.92 5.72 2.77
N LYS A 83 23.95 4.44 2.39
CA LYS A 83 24.65 3.96 1.19
C LYS A 83 23.75 3.91 -0.05
N ASP A 84 22.43 4.04 0.11
CA ASP A 84 21.51 3.98 -1.01
C ASP A 84 21.39 5.36 -1.70
N PRO A 85 21.34 5.42 -3.04
CA PRO A 85 21.12 6.69 -3.77
C PRO A 85 19.82 7.41 -3.40
N SER A 86 18.85 6.70 -2.82
CA SER A 86 17.56 7.23 -2.39
C SER A 86 17.59 7.75 -0.95
N PHE A 87 18.76 7.75 -0.29
CA PHE A 87 18.92 8.24 1.07
C PHE A 87 18.51 9.70 1.21
N ILE A 88 17.74 10.01 2.25
CA ILE A 88 17.35 11.39 2.57
C ILE A 88 17.97 11.80 3.91
N PRO A 89 18.89 12.79 3.93
CA PRO A 89 19.48 13.32 5.15
C PRO A 89 18.44 13.93 6.10
N ARG A 90 18.60 13.68 7.41
CA ARG A 90 17.55 13.94 8.43
C ARG A 90 17.92 15.02 9.46
N ALA A 91 19.05 15.71 9.30
CA ALA A 91 19.68 16.51 10.36
C ALA A 91 18.78 17.58 11.02
N PHE A 92 17.85 18.18 10.27
CA PHE A 92 16.90 19.18 10.80
C PHE A 92 15.44 18.86 10.49
N SER A 93 15.15 17.67 9.94
CA SER A 93 13.77 17.31 9.59
C SER A 93 13.04 16.77 10.81
N ILE A 94 11.94 17.44 11.17
CA ILE A 94 11.08 17.01 12.29
C ILE A 94 10.19 15.83 11.84
N THR A 95 9.85 15.76 10.55
CA THR A 95 8.93 14.78 9.98
C THR A 95 9.60 13.92 8.91
N HIS A 96 9.38 12.60 8.94
CA HIS A 96 9.83 11.69 7.88
C HIS A 96 8.66 11.16 7.07
N VAL A 97 8.68 11.47 5.78
CA VAL A 97 7.64 11.09 4.84
C VAL A 97 8.26 10.36 3.66
N ASN A 98 7.46 9.53 3.02
CA ASN A 98 7.89 8.84 1.83
C ASN A 98 8.05 9.85 0.67
N LEU A 99 9.27 9.96 0.13
CA LEU A 99 9.63 10.85 -0.96
C LEU A 99 10.24 10.10 -2.16
N THR A 100 10.48 8.80 -2.03
CA THR A 100 11.14 7.96 -3.04
C THR A 100 10.33 6.69 -3.28
N HIS A 101 10.55 5.98 -4.38
CA HIS A 101 9.87 4.70 -4.63
C HIS A 101 8.33 4.75 -4.44
N ARG A 102 7.71 5.86 -4.84
CA ARG A 102 6.26 6.10 -4.77
C ARG A 102 5.51 5.52 -5.96
N ASN A 103 6.17 4.70 -6.77
CA ASN A 103 5.63 3.99 -7.92
C ASN A 103 4.88 2.72 -7.48
N TRP A 104 3.78 2.90 -6.77
CA TRP A 104 2.91 1.80 -6.34
C TRP A 104 1.79 1.62 -7.34
N THR A 105 1.60 0.40 -7.81
CA THR A 105 0.63 0.10 -8.86
C THR A 105 -0.70 -0.34 -8.26
N ALA A 106 -1.79 0.28 -8.68
CA ALA A 106 -3.12 -0.15 -8.28
C ALA A 106 -3.56 -1.40 -9.03
N VAL A 107 -4.30 -2.25 -8.35
CA VAL A 107 -5.09 -3.33 -8.95
C VAL A 107 -6.56 -3.11 -8.63
N GLY A 108 -7.45 -3.62 -9.48
CA GLY A 108 -8.87 -3.40 -9.29
C GLY A 108 -9.70 -3.95 -10.45
N VAL A 109 -10.99 -3.69 -10.34
CA VAL A 109 -11.99 -3.97 -11.35
C VAL A 109 -12.68 -2.65 -11.71
N PRO A 110 -13.10 -2.47 -12.98
CA PRO A 110 -13.79 -1.24 -13.40
C PRO A 110 -15.00 -0.93 -12.53
N ASP A 111 -15.28 0.35 -12.33
CA ASP A 111 -16.51 0.83 -11.67
C ASP A 111 -16.63 0.45 -10.18
N HIS A 112 -15.52 0.04 -9.55
CA HIS A 112 -15.41 -0.14 -8.09
C HIS A 112 -14.41 0.84 -7.48
N GLU A 113 -14.75 1.39 -6.31
CA GLU A 113 -13.89 2.35 -5.62
C GLU A 113 -12.65 1.73 -4.98
N SER A 114 -12.68 0.44 -4.67
CA SER A 114 -11.59 -0.23 -3.96
C SER A 114 -10.41 -0.44 -4.91
N MET A 115 -9.28 0.21 -4.60
CA MET A 115 -8.04 0.15 -5.38
C MET A 115 -6.87 -0.24 -4.46
N PRO A 116 -6.72 -1.54 -4.12
CA PRO A 116 -5.49 -2.06 -3.53
C PRO A 116 -4.28 -1.63 -4.34
N ILE A 117 -3.16 -1.43 -3.66
CA ILE A 117 -1.90 -1.05 -4.30
C ILE A 117 -0.80 -2.04 -3.96
N VAL A 118 0.13 -2.19 -4.90
CA VAL A 118 1.30 -3.07 -4.78
C VAL A 118 2.56 -2.23 -4.97
N ASP A 119 3.48 -2.33 -4.02
CA ASP A 119 4.78 -1.64 -4.11
C ASP A 119 5.71 -2.32 -5.14
N PRO A 120 6.86 -1.71 -5.48
CA PRO A 120 7.82 -2.29 -6.43
C PRO A 120 8.42 -3.65 -6.02
N ARG A 121 8.21 -4.08 -4.78
CA ARG A 121 8.72 -5.32 -4.19
C ARG A 121 7.62 -6.32 -3.84
N GLY A 122 6.37 -6.04 -4.19
CA GLY A 122 5.24 -6.95 -4.02
C GLY A 122 4.47 -6.79 -2.71
N LEU A 123 4.79 -5.78 -1.88
CA LEU A 123 4.02 -5.46 -0.67
C LEU A 123 2.63 -4.95 -1.07
N VAL A 124 1.58 -5.57 -0.53
CA VAL A 124 0.19 -5.26 -0.88
C VAL A 124 -0.47 -4.44 0.21
N THR A 125 -0.99 -3.25 -0.11
CA THR A 125 -1.85 -2.47 0.78
C THR A 125 -3.30 -2.54 0.27
N PRO A 126 -4.20 -3.32 0.89
CA PRO A 126 -5.55 -3.55 0.35
C PRO A 126 -6.51 -2.37 0.53
N PHE A 127 -6.34 -1.60 1.62
CA PHE A 127 -7.24 -0.52 2.00
C PHE A 127 -6.49 0.82 2.09
N LEU A 128 -7.21 1.91 1.89
CA LEU A 128 -6.66 3.26 2.10
C LEU A 128 -6.29 3.45 3.58
N ASP A 129 -5.09 3.98 3.83
CA ASP A 129 -4.58 4.27 5.19
C ASP A 129 -4.65 3.09 6.16
N SER A 130 -4.29 1.91 5.67
CA SER A 130 -4.37 0.67 6.45
C SER A 130 -3.06 -0.11 6.40
N TRP A 131 -3.05 -1.28 7.03
CA TRP A 131 -1.94 -2.22 7.05
C TRP A 131 -1.65 -2.81 5.66
N SER A 132 -0.49 -3.45 5.53
CA SER A 132 -0.06 -4.15 4.33
C SER A 132 0.21 -5.64 4.59
N LEU A 133 0.26 -6.43 3.52
CA LEU A 133 0.69 -7.82 3.53
C LEU A 133 1.93 -8.01 2.68
N ASP A 134 2.86 -8.79 3.22
CA ASP A 134 4.13 -9.11 2.58
C ASP A 134 4.30 -10.63 2.45
N GLY A 135 5.11 -11.05 1.49
CA GLY A 135 5.45 -12.46 1.26
C GLY A 135 6.94 -12.69 1.45
N TRP A 136 7.33 -13.67 2.27
CA TRP A 136 8.74 -14.02 2.50
C TRP A 136 8.97 -15.53 2.33
N VAL A 137 10.24 -15.90 2.16
CA VAL A 137 10.70 -17.28 2.31
C VAL A 137 11.86 -17.32 3.29
N VAL A 138 11.77 -18.14 4.33
CA VAL A 138 12.83 -18.26 5.35
C VAL A 138 13.21 -19.73 5.49
N ALA A 139 14.47 -20.05 5.15
CA ALA A 139 15.02 -21.39 5.30
C ALA A 139 15.42 -21.67 6.75
N GLU A 140 15.41 -22.95 7.13
CA GLU A 140 15.81 -23.37 8.48
C GLU A 140 17.31 -23.14 8.76
N ASP A 141 18.13 -23.03 7.71
CA ASP A 141 19.55 -22.68 7.81
C ASP A 141 19.82 -21.18 8.03
N GLY A 142 18.76 -20.35 8.08
CA GLY A 142 18.84 -18.92 8.34
C GLY A 142 18.87 -18.04 7.08
N ARG A 143 18.94 -18.61 5.87
CA ARG A 143 18.75 -17.83 4.63
C ARG A 143 17.33 -17.26 4.60
N SER A 144 17.19 -16.02 4.14
CA SER A 144 15.89 -15.37 4.04
C SER A 144 15.77 -14.57 2.74
N LEU A 145 14.61 -14.73 2.10
CA LEU A 145 14.15 -13.94 0.97
C LEU A 145 13.09 -12.98 1.49
N ILE A 146 13.48 -11.71 1.63
CA ILE A 146 12.62 -10.60 2.02
C ILE A 146 12.67 -9.57 0.87
N PRO A 147 11.60 -9.45 0.05
CA PRO A 147 11.66 -8.68 -1.19
C PRO A 147 12.11 -7.22 -1.03
N SER A 148 11.74 -6.56 0.09
CA SER A 148 12.12 -5.16 0.36
C SER A 148 13.64 -4.96 0.53
N ARG A 149 14.36 -6.00 0.97
CA ARG A 149 15.81 -5.96 1.20
C ARG A 149 16.63 -6.43 0.01
N LEU A 150 16.01 -7.07 -0.97
CA LEU A 150 16.71 -7.56 -2.16
C LEU A 150 17.17 -6.40 -3.07
N PRO A 151 18.37 -6.51 -3.69
CA PRO A 151 18.83 -5.51 -4.65
C PRO A 151 17.94 -5.49 -5.90
N PHE A 152 17.58 -6.66 -6.42
CA PHE A 152 16.81 -6.82 -7.66
C PHE A 152 15.56 -7.69 -7.44
N VAL A 153 14.42 -7.20 -7.94
CA VAL A 153 13.12 -7.88 -8.00
C VAL A 153 12.52 -7.50 -9.34
N SER A 154 11.95 -8.47 -10.04
CA SER A 154 11.26 -8.23 -11.32
C SER A 154 9.79 -7.99 -11.05
N GLN A 155 9.19 -6.98 -11.67
CA GLN A 155 7.76 -6.72 -11.59
C GLN A 155 7.20 -6.43 -12.99
N ARG A 156 6.05 -7.02 -13.31
CA ARG A 156 5.35 -6.83 -14.58
C ARG A 156 3.83 -6.82 -14.38
N LEU A 157 3.12 -6.21 -15.32
CA LEU A 157 1.65 -6.27 -15.35
C LEU A 157 1.19 -7.41 -16.26
N SER A 158 0.16 -8.12 -15.82
CA SER A 158 -0.57 -9.10 -16.64
C SER A 158 -1.97 -8.58 -16.94
N LEU A 159 -2.33 -8.63 -18.23
CA LEU A 159 -3.61 -8.13 -18.75
C LEU A 159 -4.58 -9.25 -19.18
N GLU A 160 -4.22 -10.52 -18.95
CA GLU A 160 -4.94 -11.68 -19.51
C GLU A 160 -6.37 -11.84 -18.95
N ARG A 161 -6.54 -11.72 -17.63
CA ARG A 161 -7.83 -11.86 -16.93
C ARG A 161 -8.35 -10.55 -16.34
N GLY A 162 -7.57 -9.47 -16.49
CA GLY A 162 -7.90 -8.18 -15.89
C GLY A 162 -6.68 -7.28 -15.78
N PHE A 163 -6.39 -6.80 -14.58
CA PHE A 163 -5.23 -5.95 -14.29
C PHE A 163 -4.52 -6.47 -13.03
N ALA A 164 -3.49 -7.29 -13.26
CA ALA A 164 -2.76 -7.97 -12.19
C ALA A 164 -1.29 -7.53 -12.16
N VAL A 165 -0.71 -7.48 -10.96
CA VAL A 165 0.71 -7.21 -10.74
C VAL A 165 1.41 -8.53 -10.41
N MET A 166 2.41 -8.88 -11.20
CA MET A 166 3.28 -10.04 -10.99
C MET A 166 4.61 -9.56 -10.45
N THR A 167 5.06 -10.10 -9.32
CA THR A 167 6.37 -9.80 -8.70
C THR A 167 7.15 -11.09 -8.52
N GLU A 168 8.38 -11.13 -9.01
CA GLU A 168 9.26 -12.30 -8.99
C GLU A 168 10.55 -11.94 -8.25
N ALA A 169 10.82 -12.66 -7.16
CA ALA A 169 11.97 -12.46 -6.29
C ALA A 169 12.72 -13.78 -6.09
N SER A 170 14.05 -13.72 -6.07
CA SER A 170 14.89 -14.90 -5.83
C SER A 170 16.23 -14.51 -5.23
N CYS A 171 16.74 -15.31 -4.31
CA CYS A 171 18.10 -15.21 -3.77
C CYS A 171 18.52 -16.55 -3.18
N ASP A 172 19.78 -16.94 -3.36
CA ASP A 172 20.41 -18.06 -2.64
C ASP A 172 19.55 -19.33 -2.56
N GLY A 173 19.02 -19.82 -3.69
CA GLY A 173 18.20 -21.04 -3.74
C GLY A 173 16.75 -20.89 -3.26
N LEU A 174 16.35 -19.68 -2.86
CA LEU A 174 14.98 -19.31 -2.49
C LEU A 174 14.32 -18.54 -3.63
N SER A 175 13.03 -18.76 -3.84
CA SER A 175 12.24 -18.02 -4.82
C SER A 175 10.80 -17.78 -4.33
N LEU A 176 10.27 -16.62 -4.68
CA LEU A 176 8.92 -16.21 -4.39
C LEU A 176 8.34 -15.47 -5.60
N ASN A 177 7.27 -16.02 -6.14
CA ASN A 177 6.46 -15.38 -7.16
C ASN A 177 5.13 -14.97 -6.54
N SER A 178 4.78 -13.69 -6.68
CA SER A 178 3.51 -13.13 -6.22
C SER A 178 2.71 -12.62 -7.40
N GLN A 179 1.42 -12.95 -7.44
CA GLN A 179 0.44 -12.35 -8.33
C GLN A 179 -0.65 -11.70 -7.50
N VAL A 180 -0.88 -10.41 -7.72
CA VAL A 180 -1.91 -9.65 -7.02
C VAL A 180 -2.92 -9.13 -8.02
N GLU A 181 -4.20 -9.40 -7.77
CA GLU A 181 -5.31 -9.00 -8.62
C GLU A 181 -6.55 -8.70 -7.77
N VAL A 182 -7.55 -8.05 -8.37
CA VAL A 182 -8.88 -7.95 -7.78
C VAL A 182 -9.86 -8.73 -8.62
N CYS A 183 -10.62 -9.61 -7.98
CA CYS A 183 -11.66 -10.40 -8.62
C CYS A 183 -13.04 -10.03 -8.06
N LEU A 184 -14.09 -10.39 -8.81
CA LEU A 184 -15.47 -10.21 -8.37
C LEU A 184 -16.07 -11.54 -7.92
N GLU A 185 -16.26 -11.67 -6.61
CA GLU A 185 -16.85 -12.86 -6.00
C GLU A 185 -18.24 -12.53 -5.44
N SER A 186 -19.29 -13.16 -5.97
CA SER A 186 -20.69 -12.81 -5.63
C SER A 186 -20.98 -11.29 -5.73
N HIS A 187 -20.41 -10.62 -6.75
CA HIS A 187 -20.45 -9.16 -6.97
C HIS A 187 -19.68 -8.30 -5.95
N GLN A 188 -18.90 -8.91 -5.06
CA GLN A 188 -18.03 -8.17 -4.15
C GLN A 188 -16.59 -8.19 -4.65
N PRO A 189 -15.89 -7.04 -4.66
CA PRO A 189 -14.49 -6.96 -5.00
C PRO A 189 -13.65 -7.59 -3.89
N VAL A 190 -12.71 -8.42 -4.29
CA VAL A 190 -11.82 -9.17 -3.41
C VAL A 190 -10.41 -9.04 -3.93
N CYS A 191 -9.49 -8.55 -3.10
CA CYS A 191 -8.07 -8.55 -3.42
C CYS A 191 -7.55 -9.97 -3.19
N ARG A 192 -6.97 -10.56 -4.24
CA ARG A 192 -6.35 -11.88 -4.22
C ARG A 192 -4.86 -11.72 -4.40
N MET A 193 -4.10 -12.31 -3.49
CA MET A 193 -2.65 -12.40 -3.54
C MET A 193 -2.31 -13.89 -3.63
N HIS A 194 -1.87 -14.32 -4.80
CA HIS A 194 -1.39 -15.68 -5.05
C HIS A 194 0.12 -15.71 -4.89
N LEU A 195 0.62 -16.54 -3.99
CA LEU A 195 2.04 -16.76 -3.74
C LEU A 195 2.42 -18.16 -4.19
N ASN A 196 3.49 -18.26 -4.96
CA ASN A 196 4.17 -19.51 -5.26
C ASN A 196 5.61 -19.40 -4.74
N ALA A 197 5.89 -20.15 -3.67
CA ALA A 197 7.16 -20.12 -2.98
C ALA A 197 7.90 -21.45 -3.15
N ARG A 198 9.22 -21.40 -3.33
CA ARG A 198 10.08 -22.57 -3.44
C ARG A 198 11.42 -22.31 -2.77
N ALA A 199 12.00 -23.34 -2.17
CA ALA A 199 13.34 -23.35 -1.62
C ALA A 199 14.07 -24.65 -2.02
N ASP A 200 15.39 -24.62 -2.09
CA ASP A 200 16.28 -25.78 -2.30
C ASP A 200 16.48 -26.64 -1.04
N SER A 201 15.87 -26.24 0.07
CA SER A 201 16.05 -26.78 1.41
C SER A 201 14.75 -26.63 2.20
N LYS A 202 14.70 -27.20 3.41
CA LYS A 202 13.55 -27.00 4.30
C LYS A 202 13.40 -25.52 4.65
N ALA A 203 12.22 -24.99 4.40
CA ALA A 203 11.93 -23.58 4.57
C ALA A 203 10.48 -23.34 4.95
N TRP A 204 10.14 -22.08 5.18
CA TRP A 204 8.79 -21.61 5.41
C TRP A 204 8.45 -20.53 4.39
N ALA A 205 7.35 -20.71 3.68
CA ALA A 205 6.68 -19.61 2.98
C ALA A 205 5.85 -18.84 4.00
N ILE A 206 5.99 -17.52 4.00
CA ILE A 206 5.42 -16.66 5.04
C ILE A 206 4.56 -15.60 4.40
N VAL A 207 3.32 -15.47 4.88
CA VAL A 207 2.50 -14.28 4.68
C VAL A 207 2.59 -13.45 5.95
N SER A 208 3.07 -12.20 5.86
CA SER A 208 3.24 -11.33 7.02
C SER A 208 2.33 -10.11 6.98
N LEU A 209 1.62 -9.86 8.08
CA LEU A 209 0.86 -8.63 8.31
C LEU A 209 1.79 -7.54 8.84
N ARG A 210 1.77 -6.38 8.18
CA ARG A 210 2.69 -5.26 8.44
C ARG A 210 1.93 -3.98 8.80
N PRO A 211 2.25 -3.32 9.93
CA PRO A 211 1.59 -2.10 10.40
C PRO A 211 2.12 -0.84 9.69
N TYR A 212 2.20 -0.89 8.36
CA TYR A 212 2.65 0.22 7.54
C TYR A 212 2.11 0.15 6.11
N ASN A 213 2.28 1.25 5.37
CA ASN A 213 1.80 1.46 4.00
C ASN A 213 2.70 2.48 3.27
N PRO A 214 2.34 3.00 2.07
CA PRO A 214 3.18 3.94 1.32
C PRO A 214 3.50 5.23 2.06
N GLU A 215 2.70 5.63 3.05
CA GLU A 215 2.90 6.87 3.81
C GLU A 215 3.59 6.63 5.15
N GLY A 216 3.79 5.38 5.54
CA GLY A 216 4.46 4.97 6.76
C GLY A 216 3.56 4.19 7.69
N VAL A 217 3.65 4.47 8.99
CA VAL A 217 3.00 3.67 10.03
C VAL A 217 1.47 3.66 9.86
N SER A 218 0.89 2.47 9.97
CA SER A 218 -0.55 2.23 10.05
C SER A 218 -0.85 1.36 11.25
N PHE A 219 -1.68 1.84 12.17
CA PHE A 219 -1.85 1.17 13.44
C PHE A 219 -2.59 -0.17 13.33
N VAL A 220 -1.95 -1.22 13.83
CA VAL A 220 -2.52 -2.55 14.04
C VAL A 220 -2.47 -2.87 15.55
N HIS A 221 -3.64 -2.82 16.19
CA HIS A 221 -3.82 -3.05 17.61
C HIS A 221 -4.17 -4.49 17.94
N GLU A 222 -4.84 -5.21 17.04
CA GLU A 222 -5.34 -6.56 17.32
C GLU A 222 -5.31 -7.44 16.08
N VAL A 223 -4.76 -8.63 16.23
CA VAL A 223 -4.76 -9.69 15.22
C VAL A 223 -5.20 -10.98 15.88
N VAL A 224 -6.14 -11.68 15.25
CA VAL A 224 -6.66 -12.97 15.72
C VAL A 224 -6.64 -13.97 14.57
N LEU A 225 -5.99 -15.12 14.75
CA LEU A 225 -6.16 -16.32 13.94
C LEU A 225 -7.38 -17.09 14.43
N GLN A 226 -8.33 -17.29 13.53
CA GLN A 226 -9.55 -18.04 13.82
C GLN A 226 -9.25 -19.53 14.02
N SER A 227 -10.17 -20.25 14.67
CA SER A 227 -10.01 -21.67 15.00
C SER A 227 -9.85 -22.60 13.79
N ASP A 228 -10.34 -22.18 12.61
CA ASP A 228 -10.14 -22.90 11.35
C ASP A 228 -8.69 -22.81 10.83
N ARG A 229 -7.85 -21.97 11.47
CA ARG A 229 -6.49 -21.62 11.08
C ARG A 229 -6.38 -21.12 9.64
N LYS A 230 -7.48 -20.69 9.03
CA LYS A 230 -7.53 -20.18 7.66
C LYS A 230 -7.89 -18.71 7.60
N THR A 231 -8.19 -18.07 8.72
CA THR A 231 -8.65 -16.68 8.72
C THR A 231 -7.91 -15.86 9.75
N TRP A 232 -7.29 -14.76 9.35
CA TRP A 232 -6.97 -13.66 10.26
C TRP A 232 -8.13 -12.67 10.32
N THR A 233 -8.37 -12.14 11.51
CA THR A 233 -9.23 -10.99 11.72
C THR A 233 -8.43 -9.86 12.33
N ILE A 234 -8.49 -8.70 11.70
CA ILE A 234 -7.78 -7.49 12.13
C ILE A 234 -8.80 -6.53 12.74
N HIS A 235 -8.59 -6.16 14.00
CA HIS A 235 -9.47 -5.27 14.78
C HIS A 235 -10.95 -5.73 14.84
N GLY A 236 -11.22 -7.03 14.65
CA GLY A 236 -12.59 -7.55 14.54
C GLY A 236 -13.37 -7.09 13.31
N ARG A 237 -12.73 -6.40 12.33
CA ARG A 237 -13.43 -5.75 11.19
C ARG A 237 -13.04 -6.33 9.84
N SER A 238 -11.75 -6.41 9.57
CA SER A 238 -11.22 -6.89 8.28
C SER A 238 -10.79 -8.34 8.41
N SER A 239 -11.07 -9.15 7.39
CA SER A 239 -10.61 -10.54 7.31
C SER A 239 -9.55 -10.74 6.23
N ILE A 240 -8.62 -11.66 6.50
CA ILE A 240 -7.66 -12.17 5.54
C ILE A 240 -7.83 -13.69 5.56
N GLU A 241 -8.13 -14.29 4.42
CA GLU A 241 -8.47 -15.70 4.30
C GLU A 241 -7.37 -16.42 3.50
N PHE A 242 -6.91 -17.55 4.02
CA PHE A 242 -5.89 -18.41 3.41
C PHE A 242 -6.56 -19.64 2.79
N SER A 243 -6.12 -20.06 1.59
CA SER A 243 -6.64 -21.27 0.94
C SER A 243 -6.38 -22.54 1.77
N ILE A 244 -5.24 -22.58 2.44
CA ILE A 244 -4.78 -23.70 3.27
C ILE A 244 -4.64 -23.27 4.74
N PRO A 245 -4.81 -24.19 5.71
CA PRO A 245 -4.61 -23.86 7.11
C PRO A 245 -3.16 -23.44 7.39
N VAL A 246 -2.99 -22.42 8.23
CA VAL A 246 -1.70 -21.96 8.73
C VAL A 246 -1.11 -23.04 9.62
N GLU A 247 0.07 -23.55 9.30
CA GLU A 247 0.73 -24.61 10.06
C GLU A 247 1.36 -24.05 11.33
N ARG A 248 2.09 -22.94 11.19
CA ARG A 248 2.69 -22.21 12.31
C ARG A 248 2.32 -20.74 12.24
N HIS A 249 1.96 -20.16 13.37
CA HIS A 249 1.51 -18.79 13.49
C HIS A 249 2.31 -18.04 14.55
N ARG A 250 2.84 -16.88 14.15
CA ARG A 250 3.66 -16.00 14.97
C ARG A 250 3.03 -14.63 15.05
N LEU A 251 3.08 -14.05 16.23
CA LEU A 251 2.58 -12.71 16.53
C LEU A 251 3.63 -11.99 17.35
N SER A 252 3.84 -10.70 17.08
CA SER A 252 4.69 -9.85 17.90
C SER A 252 4.05 -8.47 18.10
N ASN A 253 4.31 -7.87 19.25
CA ASN A 253 3.90 -6.50 19.57
C ASN A 253 5.12 -5.57 19.58
N TYR A 254 4.87 -4.26 19.67
CA TYR A 254 5.92 -3.25 19.69
C TYR A 254 7.03 -3.48 20.73
N ARG A 255 6.71 -4.03 21.91
CA ARG A 255 7.69 -4.24 22.98
C ARG A 255 8.61 -5.43 22.69
N SER A 256 8.11 -6.44 22.00
CA SER A 256 8.85 -7.65 21.63
C SER A 256 9.67 -7.48 20.35
N GLY A 257 9.36 -6.45 19.54
CA GLY A 257 10.05 -6.20 18.28
C GLY A 257 9.31 -6.79 17.07
N ASP A 258 10.01 -6.96 15.96
CA ASP A 258 9.42 -7.51 14.73
C ASP A 258 9.14 -9.01 14.84
N VAL A 259 8.00 -9.47 14.31
CA VAL A 259 7.69 -10.90 14.21
C VAL A 259 8.79 -11.73 13.53
N HIS A 260 9.58 -11.12 12.64
CA HIS A 260 10.72 -11.76 11.98
C HIS A 260 11.76 -12.31 12.97
N ILE A 261 12.00 -11.61 14.08
CA ILE A 261 13.02 -11.97 15.08
C ILE A 261 12.66 -13.31 15.74
N ASP A 262 11.37 -13.53 16.00
CA ASP A 262 10.86 -14.67 16.75
C ASP A 262 10.41 -15.85 15.85
N LEU A 263 10.58 -15.75 14.53
CA LEU A 263 10.22 -16.83 13.60
C LEU A 263 10.83 -18.19 13.96
N PRO A 264 12.13 -18.28 14.34
CA PRO A 264 12.77 -19.56 14.66
C PRO A 264 12.30 -20.18 15.98
N LEU A 265 11.79 -19.37 16.91
CA LEU A 265 11.38 -19.84 18.23
C LEU A 265 10.17 -20.79 18.10
N PRO A 266 9.92 -21.69 19.07
CA PRO A 266 8.71 -22.53 19.10
C PRO A 266 7.48 -21.75 19.61
N GLY A 267 6.27 -22.25 19.31
CA GLY A 267 4.99 -21.65 19.77
C GLY A 267 3.96 -21.41 18.66
N ASN A 268 2.71 -21.24 19.07
CA ASN A 268 1.56 -20.91 18.24
C ASN A 268 0.70 -19.98 19.08
N GLN A 269 0.68 -18.69 18.75
CA GLN A 269 -0.20 -17.73 19.43
C GLN A 269 -1.37 -17.44 18.51
N ASP A 270 -2.61 -17.54 18.99
CA ASP A 270 -3.77 -17.30 18.13
C ASP A 270 -4.26 -15.85 18.16
N SER A 271 -3.85 -15.05 19.16
CA SER A 271 -4.23 -13.64 19.21
C SER A 271 -3.18 -12.77 19.88
N ILE A 272 -3.16 -11.49 19.51
CA ILE A 272 -2.31 -10.48 20.12
C ILE A 272 -3.04 -9.15 20.24
N LYS A 273 -2.72 -8.41 21.30
CA LYS A 273 -3.08 -7.00 21.45
C LYS A 273 -1.81 -6.17 21.60
N CYS A 274 -1.78 -5.01 20.93
CA CYS A 274 -0.68 -4.08 20.97
C CYS A 274 -1.20 -2.67 21.28
N ASP A 275 -0.89 -2.16 22.46
CA ASP A 275 -1.32 -0.83 22.92
C ASP A 275 -0.79 0.29 22.00
N VAL A 276 0.43 0.12 21.48
CA VAL A 276 1.08 1.09 20.57
C VAL A 276 0.49 1.03 19.16
N GLY A 277 -0.15 -0.08 18.78
CA GLY A 277 -0.68 -0.29 17.44
C GLY A 277 0.39 -0.70 16.42
N MET A 278 1.44 -1.40 16.83
CA MET A 278 2.48 -1.93 15.92
C MET A 278 2.53 -3.45 15.97
N ALA A 279 1.36 -4.11 16.08
CA ALA A 279 1.31 -5.56 16.01
C ALA A 279 1.74 -6.04 14.61
N THR A 280 2.55 -7.09 14.59
CA THR A 280 2.98 -7.79 13.38
C THR A 280 2.56 -9.26 13.51
N ALA A 281 2.22 -9.88 12.37
CA ALA A 281 1.83 -11.28 12.33
C ALA A 281 2.54 -12.00 11.18
N ALA A 282 2.75 -13.30 11.34
CA ALA A 282 3.29 -14.16 10.31
C ALA A 282 2.56 -15.51 10.30
N ALA A 283 1.97 -15.84 9.16
CA ALA A 283 1.39 -17.14 8.85
C ALA A 283 2.40 -17.93 8.04
N LEU A 284 2.85 -19.07 8.58
CA LEU A 284 3.92 -19.89 8.02
C LEU A 284 3.35 -21.19 7.45
N PHE A 285 3.83 -21.53 6.26
CA PHE A 285 3.51 -22.75 5.51
C PHE A 285 4.81 -23.45 5.13
N GLU A 286 5.00 -24.69 5.55
CA GLU A 286 6.22 -25.48 5.35
C GLU A 286 6.52 -25.68 3.86
N LEU A 287 7.79 -25.59 3.50
CA LEU A 287 8.29 -25.88 2.16
C LEU A 287 9.18 -27.11 2.25
N GLU A 288 8.81 -28.13 1.48
CA GLU A 288 9.70 -29.24 1.22
C GLU A 288 10.72 -28.85 0.13
N PRO A 289 11.97 -29.34 0.22
CA PRO A 289 13.01 -29.02 -0.76
C PRO A 289 12.55 -29.26 -2.20
N ASP A 290 12.77 -28.26 -3.05
CA ASP A 290 12.45 -28.23 -4.48
C ASP A 290 10.98 -28.43 -4.84
N GLN A 291 10.07 -28.42 -3.86
CA GLN A 291 8.63 -28.51 -4.07
C GLN A 291 8.00 -27.12 -3.94
N PRO A 292 7.56 -26.50 -5.05
CA PRO A 292 6.85 -25.23 -4.97
C PRO A 292 5.55 -25.41 -4.21
N ARG A 293 5.22 -24.43 -3.37
CA ARG A 293 3.97 -24.39 -2.61
C ARG A 293 3.16 -23.15 -2.98
N GLU A 294 1.92 -23.40 -3.37
CA GLU A 294 0.96 -22.36 -3.71
C GLU A 294 0.11 -21.98 -2.48
N ILE A 295 0.03 -20.69 -2.20
CA ILE A 295 -0.77 -20.09 -1.13
C ILE A 295 -1.61 -18.99 -1.75
N MET A 296 -2.92 -19.13 -1.67
CA MET A 296 -3.82 -18.06 -2.08
C MET A 296 -4.32 -17.32 -0.84
N VAL A 297 -4.11 -16.02 -0.82
CA VAL A 297 -4.60 -15.09 0.20
C VAL A 297 -5.72 -14.27 -0.40
N ARG A 298 -6.84 -14.19 0.32
CA ARG A 298 -8.07 -13.55 -0.11
C ARG A 298 -8.47 -12.47 0.91
N ILE A 299 -8.72 -11.27 0.42
CA ILE A 299 -8.97 -10.08 1.26
C ILE A 299 -10.24 -9.40 0.74
N PRO A 300 -11.40 -9.61 1.39
CA PRO A 300 -12.63 -8.92 1.03
C PRO A 300 -12.46 -7.39 1.13
N LEU A 301 -12.78 -6.65 0.07
CA LEU A 301 -12.59 -5.19 0.02
C LEU A 301 -13.81 -4.38 0.48
N HIS A 302 -14.64 -4.96 1.35
CA HIS A 302 -15.78 -4.31 2.00
C HIS A 302 -15.69 -4.47 3.52
N GLU A 303 -16.05 -3.41 4.24
CA GLU A 303 -16.26 -3.50 5.69
C GLU A 303 -17.51 -4.34 5.96
N HIS A 304 -17.35 -5.41 6.75
CA HIS A 304 -18.37 -6.41 7.07
C HIS A 304 -18.82 -7.29 5.89
N PRO A 305 -18.05 -8.35 5.55
CA PRO A 305 -18.48 -9.33 4.55
C PRO A 305 -19.78 -10.02 5.00
N LYS A 306 -20.85 -9.89 4.20
CA LYS A 306 -22.17 -10.47 4.52
C LYS A 306 -22.24 -11.99 4.30
N SER A 307 -21.20 -12.62 3.76
CA SER A 307 -21.12 -14.06 3.49
C SER A 307 -19.69 -14.48 3.14
N ARG A 308 -19.28 -15.69 3.55
CA ARG A 308 -18.14 -16.41 2.95
C ARG A 308 -18.57 -16.90 1.56
N ALA A 309 -18.32 -16.09 0.52
CA ALA A 309 -18.54 -16.52 -0.85
C ALA A 309 -17.52 -17.62 -1.22
N LEU A 310 -17.97 -18.62 -1.98
CA LEU A 310 -17.10 -19.62 -2.61
C LEU A 310 -16.22 -18.94 -3.65
N PHE A 311 -14.99 -19.45 -3.85
CA PHE A 311 -14.09 -18.98 -4.90
C PHE A 311 -14.76 -19.10 -6.28
N SER A 312 -15.28 -17.99 -6.79
CA SER A 312 -15.82 -17.91 -8.15
C SER A 312 -14.98 -16.91 -8.94
N SER A 313 -14.23 -17.37 -9.93
CA SER A 313 -13.42 -16.53 -10.83
C SER A 313 -14.16 -16.27 -12.15
N GLY A 314 -13.82 -15.18 -12.84
CA GLY A 314 -14.16 -14.94 -14.24
C GLY A 314 -15.11 -13.77 -14.52
N ARG A 315 -15.73 -13.18 -13.50
CA ARG A 315 -16.60 -11.99 -13.68
C ARG A 315 -15.80 -10.71 -13.89
N GLU A 316 -14.59 -10.65 -13.35
CA GLU A 316 -13.63 -9.57 -13.57
C GLU A 316 -13.24 -9.43 -15.05
N THR A 317 -13.02 -10.54 -15.75
CA THR A 317 -12.73 -10.53 -17.18
C THR A 317 -13.88 -9.90 -17.97
N GLN A 318 -15.12 -10.28 -17.64
CA GLN A 318 -16.31 -9.72 -18.26
C GLN A 318 -16.44 -8.21 -17.99
N ALA A 319 -16.20 -7.78 -16.75
CA ALA A 319 -16.23 -6.37 -16.37
C ALA A 319 -15.18 -5.56 -17.15
N TRP A 320 -13.96 -6.08 -17.31
CA TRP A 320 -12.93 -5.44 -18.13
C TRP A 320 -13.28 -5.40 -19.61
N GLN A 321 -13.82 -6.49 -20.17
CA GLN A 321 -14.29 -6.53 -21.56
C GLN A 321 -15.42 -5.52 -21.83
N GLU A 322 -16.34 -5.38 -20.89
CA GLU A 322 -17.42 -4.38 -20.95
C GLU A 322 -16.88 -2.96 -20.82
N ALA A 323 -15.95 -2.72 -19.88
CA ALA A 323 -15.36 -1.41 -19.68
C ALA A 323 -14.55 -0.90 -20.87
N LEU A 324 -13.92 -1.83 -21.61
CA LEU A 324 -13.16 -1.56 -22.82
C LEU A 324 -14.04 -1.61 -24.10
N ARG A 325 -15.36 -1.77 -23.99
CA ARG A 325 -16.23 -1.85 -25.17
C ARG A 325 -16.17 -0.54 -25.96
N GLY A 326 -15.86 -0.63 -27.25
CA GLY A 326 -15.80 0.53 -28.16
C GLY A 326 -14.51 1.35 -28.08
N HIS A 327 -13.51 0.93 -27.30
CA HIS A 327 -12.21 1.61 -27.27
C HIS A 327 -11.48 1.53 -28.62
N CYS A 328 -10.63 2.52 -28.90
CA CYS A 328 -9.72 2.49 -30.03
C CYS A 328 -8.57 1.50 -29.78
N GLU A 329 -8.15 0.76 -30.80
CA GLU A 329 -7.01 -0.15 -30.71
C GLU A 329 -5.75 0.48 -31.31
N LEU A 330 -4.60 0.38 -30.62
CA LEU A 330 -3.31 0.77 -31.18
C LEU A 330 -2.68 -0.39 -31.95
N ARG A 331 -2.59 -0.26 -33.28
CA ARG A 331 -1.95 -1.25 -34.18
C ARG A 331 -0.62 -0.74 -34.71
N VAL A 332 0.46 -1.10 -34.04
CA VAL A 332 1.84 -0.80 -34.43
C VAL A 332 2.70 -2.07 -34.34
N PRO A 333 3.82 -2.17 -35.09
CA PRO A 333 4.72 -3.33 -35.01
C PRO A 333 5.39 -3.51 -33.64
N ASP A 334 5.56 -2.42 -32.88
CA ASP A 334 6.20 -2.44 -31.58
C ASP A 334 5.24 -2.91 -30.48
N GLU A 335 5.48 -4.13 -29.99
CA GLU A 335 4.64 -4.76 -28.97
C GLU A 335 4.68 -4.02 -27.63
N ARG A 336 5.79 -3.34 -27.31
CA ARG A 336 5.92 -2.57 -26.08
C ARG A 336 5.04 -1.32 -26.13
N PHE A 337 4.97 -0.63 -27.26
CA PHE A 337 4.06 0.51 -27.41
C PHE A 337 2.60 0.08 -27.32
N ARG A 338 2.23 -1.04 -27.94
CA ARG A 338 0.89 -1.63 -27.80
C ARG A 338 0.57 -1.96 -26.34
N PHE A 339 1.49 -2.63 -25.65
CA PHE A 339 1.33 -2.95 -24.23
C PHE A 339 1.16 -1.70 -23.35
N LEU A 340 1.99 -0.66 -23.56
CA LEU A 340 1.89 0.58 -22.79
C LEU A 340 0.56 1.30 -23.03
N TYR A 341 0.05 1.27 -24.27
CA TYR A 341 -1.28 1.79 -24.60
C TYR A 341 -2.39 1.02 -23.86
N ASP A 342 -2.35 -0.31 -23.90
CA ASP A 342 -3.33 -1.19 -23.24
C ASP A 342 -3.32 -1.03 -21.71
N VAL A 343 -2.15 -0.81 -21.11
CA VAL A 343 -1.98 -0.49 -19.69
C VAL A 343 -2.54 0.89 -19.38
N ALA A 344 -2.27 1.90 -20.22
CA ALA A 344 -2.75 3.26 -20.00
C ALA A 344 -4.29 3.30 -20.00
N LEU A 345 -4.95 2.62 -20.94
CA LEU A 345 -6.41 2.50 -20.98
C LEU A 345 -6.98 1.85 -19.72
N ARG A 346 -6.39 0.74 -19.26
CA ARG A 346 -6.85 0.10 -18.03
C ARG A 346 -6.60 0.96 -16.79
N SER A 347 -5.50 1.71 -16.76
CA SER A 347 -5.17 2.61 -15.65
C SER A 347 -6.17 3.76 -15.54
N ILE A 348 -6.52 4.42 -16.66
CA ILE A 348 -7.49 5.52 -16.64
C ILE A 348 -8.90 5.02 -16.28
N ILE A 349 -9.31 3.84 -16.76
CA ILE A 349 -10.59 3.21 -16.38
C ILE A 349 -10.58 2.87 -14.89
N LEU A 350 -9.51 2.27 -14.38
CA LEU A 350 -9.38 1.91 -12.97
C LEU A 350 -9.47 3.15 -12.07
N HIS A 351 -8.90 4.27 -12.48
CA HIS A 351 -8.92 5.52 -11.73
C HIS A 351 -10.17 6.38 -11.98
N SER A 352 -11.21 5.83 -12.61
CA SER A 352 -12.47 6.52 -12.90
C SER A 352 -13.73 5.70 -12.58
N PRO A 353 -13.92 5.21 -11.34
CA PRO A 353 -15.11 4.43 -10.96
C PRO A 353 -16.41 5.26 -10.85
N GLY A 354 -16.48 6.41 -11.52
CA GLY A 354 -17.55 7.41 -11.44
C GLY A 354 -17.02 8.82 -11.20
N VAL A 355 -15.96 8.95 -10.39
CA VAL A 355 -15.16 10.18 -10.24
C VAL A 355 -13.76 9.90 -10.75
N VAL A 356 -13.19 10.85 -11.49
CA VAL A 356 -11.83 10.73 -12.03
C VAL A 356 -10.79 11.13 -10.98
N PHE A 357 -9.84 10.23 -10.75
CA PHE A 357 -8.70 10.44 -9.86
C PHE A 357 -7.39 10.42 -10.66
N PRO A 358 -6.40 11.27 -10.32
CA PRO A 358 -5.08 11.24 -10.95
C PRO A 358 -4.28 9.97 -10.66
N GLY A 359 -4.64 9.22 -9.62
CA GLY A 359 -3.99 7.98 -9.25
C GLY A 359 -4.59 7.39 -7.98
N PRO A 360 -4.02 6.27 -7.49
CA PRO A 360 -4.52 5.59 -6.31
C PRO A 360 -4.04 6.24 -5.01
N TYR A 361 -4.55 5.74 -3.89
CA TYR A 361 -4.06 6.05 -2.54
C TYR A 361 -4.02 7.56 -2.23
N THR A 362 -2.84 8.16 -1.99
CA THR A 362 -2.68 9.60 -1.71
C THR A 362 -3.27 10.48 -2.81
N TYR A 363 -3.27 9.98 -4.06
CA TYR A 363 -3.77 10.67 -5.24
C TYR A 363 -5.26 10.38 -5.52
N LYS A 364 -5.93 9.55 -4.71
CA LYS A 364 -7.37 9.27 -4.83
C LYS A 364 -8.21 10.44 -4.30
N ARG A 365 -8.08 11.59 -4.96
CA ARG A 365 -8.80 12.84 -4.72
C ARG A 365 -9.11 13.50 -6.04
N PHE A 366 -10.22 14.22 -6.12
CA PHE A 366 -10.56 14.93 -7.35
C PHE A 366 -9.64 16.14 -7.55
N TRP A 367 -9.05 16.23 -8.74
CA TRP A 367 -8.23 17.36 -9.18
C TRP A 367 -8.71 17.80 -10.55
N PHE A 368 -9.22 19.03 -10.65
CA PHE A 368 -9.84 19.53 -11.89
C PHE A 368 -8.91 19.45 -13.11
N ARG A 369 -7.66 19.87 -12.94
CA ARG A 369 -6.64 19.83 -14.01
C ARG A 369 -6.44 18.40 -14.52
N ASP A 370 -6.19 17.47 -13.61
CA ASP A 370 -5.87 16.08 -13.93
C ASP A 370 -7.10 15.37 -14.54
N ALA A 371 -8.29 15.62 -13.99
CA ALA A 371 -9.55 15.13 -14.54
C ALA A 371 -9.76 15.59 -15.98
N ALA A 372 -9.51 16.86 -16.31
CA ALA A 372 -9.64 17.36 -17.68
C ALA A 372 -8.77 16.58 -18.68
N PHE A 373 -7.51 16.27 -18.32
CA PHE A 373 -6.62 15.49 -19.19
C PHE A 373 -7.04 14.02 -19.32
N ILE A 374 -7.46 13.40 -18.22
CA ILE A 374 -7.90 12.00 -18.21
C ILE A 374 -9.19 11.84 -19.02
N LEU A 375 -10.17 12.71 -18.83
CA LEU A 375 -11.41 12.72 -19.61
C LEU A 375 -11.14 12.94 -21.10
N HIS A 376 -10.25 13.88 -21.44
CA HIS A 376 -9.84 14.08 -22.82
C HIS A 376 -9.18 12.83 -23.43
N ALA A 377 -8.32 12.13 -22.66
CA ALA A 377 -7.70 10.88 -23.11
C ALA A 377 -8.75 9.78 -23.34
N MET A 378 -9.78 9.67 -22.48
CA MET A 378 -10.89 8.74 -22.65
C MET A 378 -11.68 9.02 -23.93
N LEU A 379 -12.02 10.29 -24.19
CA LEU A 379 -12.69 10.72 -25.43
C LEU A 379 -11.87 10.34 -26.67
N CYS A 380 -10.57 10.63 -26.66
CA CYS A 380 -9.65 10.27 -27.75
C CYS A 380 -9.50 8.75 -27.93
N ALA A 381 -9.68 7.97 -26.87
CA ALA A 381 -9.65 6.51 -26.89
C ALA A 381 -11.00 5.86 -27.23
N GLY A 382 -12.03 6.64 -27.59
CA GLY A 382 -13.36 6.11 -27.92
C GLY A 382 -14.22 5.74 -26.70
N LEU A 383 -13.76 5.98 -25.48
CA LEU A 383 -14.47 5.71 -24.23
C LEU A 383 -15.46 6.85 -23.89
N THR A 384 -16.30 7.23 -24.86
CA THR A 384 -17.16 8.44 -24.77
C THR A 384 -18.22 8.38 -23.68
N ASP A 385 -18.86 7.22 -23.45
CA ASP A 385 -19.86 7.06 -22.39
C ASP A 385 -19.26 7.15 -20.97
N ARG A 386 -17.93 6.91 -20.84
CA ARG A 386 -17.21 6.98 -19.56
C ARG A 386 -16.69 8.38 -19.23
N ALA A 387 -16.48 9.21 -20.24
CA ALA A 387 -15.97 10.57 -20.11
C ALA A 387 -17.11 11.56 -19.84
#